data_AF-A0A0M0J6X3-F1
#
_entry.id   AF-A0A0M0J6X3-F1
#
_cell.length_a   1.000
_cell.length_b   1.000
_cell.length_c   1.000
_cell.angle_alpha   90.00
_cell.angle_beta   90.00
_cell.angle_gamma   90.00
#
_symmetry.space_group_name_H-M   'P 1'
#
loop_
_entity.id
_entity.type
_entity.pdbx_description
1 polymer ?
#
loop_
_entity_poly.entity_id
_entity_poly.type
_entity_poly.pdbx_seq_one_letter_code
_entity_poly.pdbx_strand_id
1 'polypeptide(L)'
;MSWACPSLREKKPEVGWRSSLDELLDASNGLTSVSPPSAWGGVLQLCWIKDKVPLSLGVPFFNEVVFCHTPSRTLIVTDLWWNYPGSREDVEGRAADVPLSTRLWKGGMDKIYRPVYNTLMRTPTCAQSYETILAWTWNYIAPCHGEPVATDGKRVLREHLGL
;
A
#
# COMPACT_ATOMS: atom_id res chain seq x y z
N MET A 1 -0.50 12.08 18.85
CA MET A 1 -1.46 12.78 17.96
C MET A 1 -1.94 11.78 16.92
N SER A 2 -3.25 11.61 16.73
CA SER A 2 -3.82 10.65 15.76
C SER A 2 -3.99 11.29 14.37
N TRP A 3 -3.72 10.52 13.32
CA TRP A 3 -3.81 10.93 11.92
C TRP A 3 -4.73 9.97 11.16
N ALA A 4 -5.65 10.52 10.37
CA ALA A 4 -6.49 9.76 9.45
C ALA A 4 -5.85 9.70 8.06
N CYS A 5 -5.93 8.55 7.41
CA CYS A 5 -5.70 8.48 5.96
C CYS A 5 -6.74 9.31 5.21
N PRO A 6 -6.45 9.71 3.96
CA PRO A 6 -7.37 10.48 3.15
C PRO A 6 -8.80 9.94 3.15
N SER A 7 -9.81 10.81 3.31
CA SER A 7 -11.25 10.48 3.43
C SER A 7 -11.70 9.68 4.66
N LEU A 8 -10.78 9.15 5.48
CA LEU A 8 -11.14 8.27 6.59
C LEU A 8 -11.76 9.05 7.75
N ARG A 9 -11.36 10.32 7.93
CA ARG A 9 -11.88 11.18 8.99
C ARG A 9 -13.38 11.44 8.82
N GLU A 10 -13.81 11.69 7.59
CA GLU A 10 -15.21 11.93 7.23
C GLU A 10 -16.04 10.64 7.31
N LYS A 11 -15.45 9.50 6.92
CA LYS A 11 -16.10 8.19 6.94
C LYS A 11 -16.21 7.57 8.34
N LYS A 12 -15.27 7.91 9.23
CA LYS A 12 -15.13 7.35 10.58
C LYS A 12 -14.92 8.45 11.63
N PRO A 13 -15.84 9.41 11.76
CA PRO A 13 -15.70 10.53 12.69
C PRO A 13 -15.65 10.07 14.16
N GLU A 14 -16.25 8.92 14.48
CA GLU A 14 -16.31 8.36 15.83
C GLU A 14 -14.95 8.01 16.43
N VAL A 15 -13.92 7.82 15.60
CA VAL A 15 -12.56 7.49 16.04
C VAL A 15 -11.84 8.71 16.66
N GLY A 16 -12.35 9.93 16.41
CA GLY A 16 -11.78 11.15 17.02
C GLY A 16 -10.40 11.53 16.47
N TRP A 17 -10.22 11.45 15.15
CA TRP A 17 -8.99 11.84 14.47
C TRP A 17 -8.64 13.31 14.71
N ARG A 18 -7.37 13.59 15.04
CA ARG A 18 -6.90 14.96 15.29
C ARG A 18 -6.50 15.70 14.02
N SER A 19 -5.98 14.98 13.03
CA SER A 19 -5.52 15.52 11.75
C SER A 19 -5.83 14.54 10.61
N SER A 20 -5.95 15.04 9.38
CA SER A 20 -6.02 14.19 8.18
C SER A 20 -4.74 14.31 7.36
N LEU A 21 -4.34 13.22 6.71
CA LEU A 21 -3.30 13.24 5.69
C LEU A 21 -3.77 13.93 4.40
N ASP A 22 -5.08 14.16 4.20
CA ASP A 22 -5.59 14.98 3.09
C ASP A 22 -4.87 16.33 3.03
N GLU A 23 -4.73 17.00 4.18
CA GLU A 23 -4.07 18.31 4.31
C GLU A 23 -2.59 18.28 3.86
N LEU A 24 -1.95 17.12 3.95
CA LEU A 24 -0.57 16.91 3.53
C LEU A 24 -0.48 16.40 2.09
N LEU A 25 -1.50 15.75 1.55
CA LEU A 25 -1.38 14.98 0.31
C LEU A 25 -2.11 15.63 -0.87
N ASP A 26 -2.99 16.63 -0.65
CA ASP A 26 -3.88 17.22 -1.66
C ASP A 26 -3.24 18.29 -2.57
N ALA A 27 -1.95 18.18 -2.89
CA ALA A 27 -1.33 19.04 -3.89
C ALA A 27 -1.79 18.67 -5.31
N SER A 28 -2.20 19.67 -6.09
CA SER A 28 -2.80 19.58 -7.44
C SER A 28 -1.98 18.83 -8.51
N ASN A 29 -0.75 18.43 -8.20
CA ASN A 29 0.16 17.74 -9.09
C ASN A 29 0.59 16.35 -8.59
N GLY A 30 -0.16 15.72 -7.68
CA GLY A 30 0.01 14.31 -7.31
C GLY A 30 1.47 13.85 -7.23
N LEU A 31 2.25 14.42 -6.32
CA LEU A 31 3.65 14.07 -6.06
C LEU A 31 3.93 14.30 -4.56
N THR A 32 3.98 13.25 -3.73
CA THR A 32 5.23 12.56 -3.32
C THR A 32 6.30 13.44 -2.65
N SER A 33 5.97 14.57 -2.01
CA SER A 33 7.03 15.37 -1.34
C SER A 33 6.65 16.12 -0.07
N VAL A 34 5.53 15.78 0.58
CA VAL A 34 5.28 16.37 1.89
C VAL A 34 6.10 15.59 2.91
N SER A 35 7.16 16.26 3.39
CA SER A 35 7.95 15.75 4.51
C SER A 35 7.00 15.36 5.63
N PRO A 36 7.11 14.13 6.16
CA PRO A 36 6.25 13.71 7.24
C PRO A 36 6.30 14.71 8.40
N PRO A 37 5.18 14.91 9.12
CA PRO A 37 5.11 15.87 10.20
C PRO A 37 6.30 15.72 11.15
N SER A 38 6.93 16.83 11.54
CA SER A 38 8.07 16.80 12.49
C SER A 38 7.73 16.09 13.79
N ALA A 39 6.46 16.12 14.20
CA ALA A 39 5.92 15.39 15.34
C ALA A 39 6.06 13.86 15.25
N TRP A 40 6.33 13.30 14.06
CA TRP A 40 6.61 11.88 13.85
C TRP A 40 8.09 11.55 14.06
N GLY A 41 8.94 12.52 14.42
CA GLY A 41 10.33 12.30 14.80
C GLY A 41 11.27 11.98 13.64
N GLY A 42 10.83 12.18 12.38
CA GLY A 42 11.68 11.97 11.20
C GLY A 42 12.03 10.50 10.91
N VAL A 43 11.34 9.54 11.53
CA VAL A 43 11.60 8.10 11.33
C VAL A 43 10.76 7.46 10.24
N LEU A 44 9.76 8.17 9.73
CA LEU A 44 8.88 7.72 8.66
C LEU A 44 9.15 8.53 7.39
N GLN A 45 9.06 7.85 6.26
CA GLN A 45 8.84 8.45 4.94
C GLN A 45 7.41 8.12 4.50
N LEU A 46 6.83 8.97 3.65
CA LEU A 46 5.43 8.91 3.23
C LEU A 46 5.33 9.07 1.73
N CYS A 47 4.51 8.24 1.09
CA CYS A 47 4.18 8.37 -0.33
C CYS A 47 2.71 8.05 -0.55
N TRP A 48 2.04 8.85 -1.36
CA TRP A 48 0.65 8.65 -1.72
C TRP A 48 0.54 8.17 -3.16
N ILE A 49 -0.15 7.05 -3.37
CA ILE A 49 -0.41 6.50 -4.70
C ILE A 49 -1.88 6.73 -5.00
N LYS A 50 -2.13 7.68 -5.89
CA LYS A 50 -3.48 7.99 -6.38
C LYS A 50 -3.75 7.17 -7.63
N ASP A 51 -4.48 6.07 -7.46
CA ASP A 51 -4.98 5.28 -8.57
C ASP A 51 -6.22 5.93 -9.21
N LYS A 52 -6.67 5.37 -10.34
CA LYS A 52 -7.92 5.77 -10.98
C LYS A 52 -8.83 4.56 -11.12
N VAL A 53 -10.11 4.73 -10.77
CA VAL A 53 -11.14 3.78 -11.19
C VAL A 53 -11.44 4.02 -12.67
N PRO A 54 -11.34 3.00 -13.54
CA PRO A 54 -11.97 3.07 -14.84
C PRO A 54 -13.47 3.13 -14.59
N LEU A 55 -14.13 4.24 -14.92
CA LEU A 55 -15.59 4.49 -14.84
C LEU A 55 -16.16 5.24 -13.62
N SER A 56 -15.38 5.61 -12.59
CA SER A 56 -15.89 6.49 -11.52
C SER A 56 -15.63 7.97 -11.82
N LEU A 57 -16.59 8.84 -11.46
CA LEU A 57 -16.53 10.30 -11.56
C LEU A 57 -15.55 10.91 -10.54
N GLY A 58 -14.26 10.57 -10.66
CA GLY A 58 -13.19 11.23 -9.90
C GLY A 58 -12.95 10.71 -8.47
N VAL A 59 -13.45 9.52 -8.12
CA VAL A 59 -13.18 8.89 -6.82
C VAL A 59 -12.08 7.84 -6.99
N PRO A 60 -10.94 7.92 -6.28
CA PRO A 60 -9.91 6.87 -6.31
C PRO A 60 -10.49 5.54 -5.82
N PHE A 61 -10.06 4.41 -6.42
CA PHE A 61 -10.50 3.09 -5.98
C PHE A 61 -9.71 2.69 -4.75
N PHE A 62 -8.38 2.75 -4.86
CA PHE A 62 -7.44 2.68 -3.76
C PHE A 62 -6.82 4.05 -3.51
N ASN A 63 -6.95 4.46 -2.26
CA ASN A 63 -6.35 5.66 -1.74
C ASN A 63 -5.12 5.25 -0.93
N GLU A 64 -4.13 4.69 -1.61
CA GLU A 64 -3.02 3.96 -1.00
C GLU A 64 -1.97 4.92 -0.43
N VAL A 65 -1.75 4.82 0.88
CA VAL A 65 -0.71 5.58 1.57
C VAL A 65 0.37 4.61 2.05
N VAL A 66 1.57 4.76 1.50
CA VAL A 66 2.72 3.92 1.80
C VAL A 66 3.63 4.62 2.79
N PHE A 67 4.05 3.88 3.81
CA PHE A 67 5.02 4.35 4.79
C PHE A 67 6.32 3.55 4.69
N CYS A 68 7.45 4.19 4.94
CA CYS A 68 8.71 3.51 5.18
C CYS A 68 9.23 3.91 6.55
N HIS A 69 9.35 2.94 7.45
CA HIS A 69 10.03 3.15 8.73
C HIS A 69 11.53 2.97 8.54
N THR A 70 12.23 4.10 8.45
CA THR A 70 13.66 4.14 8.09
C THR A 70 14.54 3.35 9.05
N PRO A 71 14.38 3.43 10.40
CA PRO A 71 15.22 2.68 11.33
C PRO A 71 15.15 1.15 11.14
N SER A 72 13.95 0.59 10.91
CA SER A 72 13.77 -0.85 10.72
C SER A 72 13.85 -1.30 9.27
N ARG A 73 13.98 -0.37 8.32
CA ARG A 73 14.01 -0.66 6.87
C ARG A 73 12.76 -1.42 6.40
N THR A 74 11.61 -1.04 6.96
CA THR A 74 10.31 -1.68 6.74
C THR A 74 9.41 -0.79 5.90
N LEU A 75 8.97 -1.31 4.76
CA LEU A 75 7.91 -0.74 3.96
C LEU A 75 6.56 -1.26 4.48
N ILE A 76 5.68 -0.35 4.87
CA ILE A 76 4.32 -0.65 5.32
C ILE A 76 3.38 -0.27 4.19
N VAL A 77 2.62 -1.25 3.72
CA VAL A 77 1.77 -1.14 2.54
C VAL A 77 0.40 -1.73 2.82
N THR A 78 -0.62 -1.18 2.17
CA THR A 78 -1.96 -1.77 2.19
C THR A 78 -2.16 -2.63 0.94
N ASP A 79 -2.81 -2.11 -0.10
CA ASP A 79 -3.14 -2.83 -1.31
C ASP A 79 -2.06 -2.70 -2.40
N LEU A 80 -0.92 -2.05 -2.12
CA LEU A 80 0.20 -2.02 -3.07
C LEU A 80 0.87 -3.40 -3.24
N TRP A 81 0.80 -4.25 -2.21
CA TRP A 81 1.33 -5.61 -2.23
C TRP A 81 0.47 -6.52 -1.38
N TRP A 82 0.19 -7.71 -1.90
CA TRP A 82 -0.48 -8.78 -1.19
C TRP A 82 0.09 -10.15 -1.58
N ASN A 83 0.00 -11.09 -0.66
CA ASN A 83 0.40 -12.48 -0.85
C ASN A 83 -0.50 -13.44 -0.06
N TYR A 84 -1.81 -13.41 -0.35
CA TYR A 84 -2.76 -14.36 0.24
C TYR A 84 -2.24 -15.81 0.11
N PRO A 85 -2.34 -16.63 1.17
CA PRO A 85 -1.85 -18.00 1.14
C PRO A 85 -2.76 -18.87 0.25
N GLY A 86 -2.16 -19.74 -0.55
CA GLY A 86 -2.82 -20.71 -1.42
C GLY A 86 -2.78 -22.12 -0.85
N SER A 87 -1.82 -22.41 0.01
CA SER A 87 -1.72 -23.68 0.72
C SER A 87 -1.06 -23.51 2.09
N ARG A 88 -0.99 -24.60 2.85
CA ARG A 88 -0.37 -24.64 4.18
C ARG A 88 1.11 -24.26 4.13
N GLU A 89 1.78 -24.54 3.01
CA GLU A 89 3.17 -24.20 2.76
C GLU A 89 3.41 -22.68 2.69
N ASP A 90 2.37 -21.90 2.37
CA ASP A 90 2.44 -20.44 2.27
C ASP A 90 2.25 -19.75 3.64
N VAL A 91 1.82 -20.47 4.68
CA VAL A 91 1.56 -19.92 6.02
C VAL A 91 2.83 -20.04 6.87
N GLU A 92 3.15 -18.99 7.64
CA GLU A 92 4.31 -19.02 8.53
C GLU A 92 4.28 -20.25 9.45
N GLY A 93 5.41 -20.98 9.50
CA GLY A 93 5.53 -22.20 10.29
C GLY A 93 4.61 -23.35 9.88
N ARG A 94 3.91 -23.25 8.73
CA ARG A 94 2.90 -24.23 8.28
C ARG A 94 1.83 -24.48 9.34
N ALA A 95 1.43 -23.42 10.05
CA ALA A 95 0.63 -23.51 11.26
C ALA A 95 -0.82 -23.99 11.01
N ALA A 96 -1.37 -23.76 9.81
CA ALA A 96 -2.77 -24.09 9.51
C ALA A 96 -3.00 -24.41 8.02
N ASP A 97 -4.04 -25.18 7.75
CA ASP A 97 -4.57 -25.35 6.40
C ASP A 97 -5.33 -24.10 5.95
N VAL A 98 -5.31 -23.84 4.64
CA VAL A 98 -5.94 -22.65 4.06
C VAL A 98 -7.38 -22.95 3.61
N PRO A 99 -8.39 -22.20 4.09
CA PRO A 99 -9.78 -22.36 3.67
C PRO A 99 -9.95 -22.26 2.15
N LEU A 100 -10.93 -22.98 1.59
CA LEU A 100 -11.23 -22.91 0.15
C LEU A 100 -11.58 -21.48 -0.31
N SER A 101 -12.34 -20.74 0.50
CA SER A 101 -12.67 -19.34 0.23
C SER A 101 -11.43 -18.46 0.07
N THR A 102 -10.43 -18.61 0.93
CA THR A 102 -9.16 -17.88 0.84
C THR A 102 -8.38 -18.24 -0.43
N ARG A 103 -8.38 -19.52 -0.82
CA ARG A 103 -7.73 -19.97 -2.06
C ARG A 103 -8.41 -19.41 -3.31
N LEU A 104 -9.75 -19.38 -3.32
CA LEU A 104 -10.53 -18.75 -4.39
C LEU A 104 -10.27 -17.24 -4.45
N TRP A 105 -10.24 -16.58 -3.28
CA TRP A 105 -9.91 -15.16 -3.16
C TRP A 105 -8.52 -14.85 -3.70
N LYS A 106 -7.49 -15.62 -3.30
CA LYS A 106 -6.15 -15.54 -3.89
C LYS A 106 -6.20 -15.63 -5.40
N GLY A 107 -6.92 -16.62 -5.94
CA GLY A 107 -7.08 -16.78 -7.38
C GLY A 107 -7.66 -15.53 -8.07
N GLY A 108 -8.71 -14.94 -7.49
CA GLY A 108 -9.28 -13.68 -7.98
C GLY A 108 -8.30 -12.51 -7.89
N MET A 109 -7.64 -12.36 -6.75
CA MET A 109 -6.67 -11.30 -6.51
C MET A 109 -5.47 -11.38 -7.46
N ASP A 110 -4.92 -12.57 -7.66
CA ASP A 110 -3.70 -12.77 -8.45
C ASP A 110 -3.94 -12.80 -9.96
N LYS A 111 -5.06 -13.38 -10.41
CA LYS A 111 -5.32 -13.62 -11.85
C LYS A 111 -6.23 -12.58 -12.50
N ILE A 112 -7.07 -11.91 -11.72
CA ILE A 112 -8.05 -10.94 -12.25
C ILE A 112 -7.69 -9.54 -11.77
N TYR A 113 -7.57 -9.37 -10.46
CA TYR A 113 -7.39 -8.05 -9.88
C TYR A 113 -6.00 -7.47 -10.15
N ARG A 114 -4.91 -8.21 -9.89
CA ARG A 114 -3.53 -7.73 -10.13
C ARG A 114 -3.33 -7.23 -11.56
N PRO A 115 -3.74 -7.95 -12.62
CA PRO A 115 -3.64 -7.42 -13.98
C PRO A 115 -4.45 -6.15 -14.20
N VAL A 116 -5.68 -6.06 -13.70
CA VAL A 116 -6.52 -4.85 -13.82
C VAL A 116 -5.89 -3.67 -13.10
N TYR A 117 -5.44 -3.86 -11.86
CA TYR A 117 -4.73 -2.84 -11.08
C TYR A 117 -3.48 -2.33 -11.82
N ASN A 118 -2.67 -3.25 -12.34
CA ASN A 118 -1.42 -2.90 -13.01
C ASN A 118 -1.58 -2.33 -14.42
N THR A 119 -2.79 -2.35 -14.99
CA THR A 119 -3.03 -1.89 -16.37
C THR A 119 -4.02 -0.73 -16.42
N LEU A 120 -5.25 -0.95 -15.96
CA LEU A 120 -6.35 0.00 -16.14
C LEU A 120 -6.40 1.06 -15.05
N MET A 121 -5.88 0.76 -13.86
CA MET A 121 -5.98 1.65 -12.70
C MET A 121 -4.75 2.55 -12.49
N ARG A 122 -3.66 2.28 -13.23
CA ARG A 122 -2.44 3.08 -13.16
C ARG A 122 -2.63 4.44 -13.78
N THR A 123 -2.22 5.45 -13.03
CA THR A 123 -2.08 6.82 -13.50
C THR A 123 -0.61 7.12 -13.82
N PRO A 124 -0.30 8.16 -14.62
CA PRO A 124 1.09 8.57 -14.83
C PRO A 124 1.84 8.90 -13.53
N THR A 125 1.14 9.37 -12.49
CA THR A 125 1.72 9.68 -11.18
C THR A 125 2.05 8.43 -10.35
N CYS A 126 1.47 7.26 -10.67
CA CYS A 126 1.85 5.99 -10.04
C CYS A 126 3.32 5.65 -10.30
N ALA A 127 3.83 5.86 -11.52
CA ALA A 127 5.22 5.56 -11.86
C ALA A 127 6.20 6.36 -11.00
N GLN A 128 5.97 7.66 -10.84
CA GLN A 128 6.77 8.54 -9.99
C GLN A 128 6.72 8.13 -8.51
N SER A 129 5.56 7.66 -8.05
CA SER A 129 5.39 7.14 -6.69
C SER A 129 6.18 5.85 -6.47
N TYR A 130 6.15 4.94 -7.45
CA TYR A 130 6.94 3.70 -7.39
C TYR A 130 8.44 3.98 -7.39
N GLU A 131 8.91 4.90 -8.23
CA GLU A 131 10.32 5.32 -8.22
C GLU A 131 10.72 5.90 -6.86
N THR A 132 9.88 6.77 -6.29
CA THR A 132 10.09 7.36 -4.95
C THR A 132 10.23 6.26 -3.89
N ILE A 133 9.27 5.32 -3.85
CA ILE A 133 9.27 4.21 -2.90
C ILE A 133 10.49 3.32 -3.09
N LEU A 134 10.83 2.98 -4.33
CA LEU A 134 11.97 2.10 -4.64
C LEU A 134 13.33 2.76 -4.35
N ALA A 135 13.41 4.09 -4.37
CA ALA A 135 14.62 4.85 -4.02
C ALA A 135 14.91 4.86 -2.51
N TRP A 136 13.90 4.68 -1.66
CA TRP A 136 14.09 4.61 -0.21
C TRP A 136 14.92 3.38 0.23
N THR A 137 15.49 3.44 1.43
CA THR A 137 16.28 2.34 1.99
C THR A 137 15.41 1.40 2.83
N TRP A 138 14.95 0.30 2.22
CA TRP A 138 14.16 -0.75 2.86
C TRP A 138 14.38 -2.12 2.20
N ASN A 139 14.02 -3.20 2.90
CA ASN A 139 14.07 -4.57 2.37
C ASN A 139 12.91 -5.45 2.87
N TYR A 140 12.29 -5.07 3.99
CA TYR A 140 11.17 -5.79 4.58
C TYR A 140 9.84 -5.18 4.11
N ILE A 141 8.84 -6.01 3.80
CA ILE A 141 7.46 -5.55 3.54
C ILE A 141 6.55 -6.04 4.68
N ALA A 142 5.84 -5.09 5.30
CA ALA A 142 4.74 -5.30 6.22
C ALA A 142 3.41 -5.03 5.48
N PRO A 143 2.74 -6.05 4.93
CA PRO A 143 1.48 -5.87 4.23
C PRO A 143 0.28 -5.84 5.18
N CYS A 144 -0.84 -5.28 4.71
CA CYS A 144 -2.15 -5.55 5.32
C CYS A 144 -2.73 -6.92 4.96
N HIS A 145 -2.25 -7.53 3.87
CA HIS A 145 -2.83 -8.73 3.29
C HIS A 145 -1.78 -9.81 3.03
N GLY A 146 -1.82 -10.87 3.84
CA GLY A 146 -0.93 -12.03 3.74
C GLY A 146 0.22 -11.96 4.75
N GLU A 147 1.33 -12.59 4.41
CA GLU A 147 2.50 -12.75 5.30
C GLU A 147 3.58 -11.70 5.01
N PRO A 148 4.32 -11.24 6.04
CA PRO A 148 5.42 -10.32 5.82
C PRO A 148 6.52 -10.89 4.92
N VAL A 149 7.17 -10.01 4.16
CA VAL A 149 8.32 -10.36 3.32
C VAL A 149 9.59 -9.92 4.03
N ALA A 150 10.35 -10.86 4.58
CA ALA A 150 11.54 -10.56 5.36
C ALA A 150 12.74 -10.08 4.51
N THR A 151 12.88 -10.60 3.29
CA THR A 151 14.00 -10.34 2.39
C THR A 151 13.53 -10.18 0.95
N ASP A 152 14.35 -9.53 0.11
CA ASP A 152 14.07 -9.28 -1.31
C ASP A 152 12.82 -8.43 -1.57
N GLY A 153 12.38 -7.63 -0.59
CA GLY A 153 11.15 -6.84 -0.69
C GLY A 153 11.08 -6.00 -1.97
N LYS A 154 12.19 -5.35 -2.35
CA LYS A 154 12.26 -4.54 -3.58
C LYS A 154 12.10 -5.35 -4.86
N ARG A 155 12.57 -6.59 -4.89
CA ARG A 155 12.45 -7.47 -6.06
C ARG A 155 11.00 -7.93 -6.20
N VAL A 156 10.43 -8.47 -5.12
CA VAL A 156 9.06 -9.00 -5.16
C VAL A 156 8.05 -7.88 -5.44
N LEU A 157 8.25 -6.68 -4.88
CA LEU A 157 7.38 -5.54 -5.17
C LEU A 157 7.40 -5.17 -6.66
N ARG A 158 8.59 -5.13 -7.29
CA ARG A 158 8.69 -4.86 -8.73
C ARG A 158 7.95 -5.90 -9.56
N GLU A 159 8.16 -7.19 -9.26
CA GLU A 159 7.47 -8.29 -9.93
C GLU A 159 5.94 -8.18 -9.78
N HIS A 160 5.45 -7.85 -8.59
CA HIS A 160 4.03 -7.64 -8.31
C HIS A 160 3.45 -6.52 -9.17
N LEU A 161 4.20 -5.44 -9.29
CA LEU A 161 3.84 -4.27 -10.06
C LEU A 161 4.21 -4.42 -11.55
N GLY A 162 4.72 -5.55 -12.02
CA GLY A 162 5.15 -5.70 -13.41
C GLY A 162 6.10 -4.58 -13.87
N LEU A 163 7.02 -4.18 -12.99
CA LEU A 163 8.10 -3.21 -13.25
C LEU A 163 9.39 -3.91 -13.64
#